data_AF-A0A3B9YWU0-F1
#
_entry.id   AF-A0A3B9YWU0-F1
#
_cell.length_a   1.000
_cell.length_b   1.000
_cell.length_c   1.000
_cell.angle_alpha   90.00
_cell.angle_beta   90.00
_cell.angle_gamma   90.00
#
_symmetry.space_group_name_H-M   'P 1'
#
loop_
_entity.id
_entity.type
_entity.pdbx_description
1 polymer ?
#
loop_
_entity_poly.entity_id
_entity_poly.type
_entity_poly.pdbx_seq_one_letter_code
_entity_poly.pdbx_strand_id
1 'polypeptide(L)'
;MRRVVVTGLGMVSPLGCGVEASWSRVLAGQSGAKPITTFKVDDLPARIAATVPRGDGSDSTFNAEQWVDSKELRRIDDFIVFALAAAQQAWDDSGLKLDTEEERTRAGVMIGSGIGGLPGIEEGAILLHEKGPRRLSPFFIPGRLINLASGQVSIRFGLKGPNHSVVTACSTGAHAIGDAARLIALDDADIMVAGGAEAAVCRLGMAGFAACRALSTGFNDTPERASRPYDKDRDGFLMGEGSGVVVLEELNHAKARGARIYAEIKGYGLTGDAYHITAPAEDG
;
A
#
# COMPACT_ATOMS: atom_id res chain seq x y z
N MET A 1 -3.55 -24.63 15.37
CA MET A 1 -3.62 -23.27 14.82
C MET A 1 -5.03 -23.04 14.31
N ARG A 2 -5.59 -21.86 14.61
CA ARG A 2 -6.93 -21.46 14.16
C ARG A 2 -6.93 -21.19 12.65
N ARG A 3 -8.08 -21.35 12.00
CA ARG A 3 -8.22 -21.15 10.55
C ARG A 3 -8.50 -19.67 10.27
N VAL A 4 -7.87 -19.14 9.22
CA VAL A 4 -7.94 -17.72 8.87
C VAL A 4 -8.56 -17.55 7.50
N VAL A 5 -9.55 -16.67 7.40
CA VAL A 5 -10.27 -16.38 6.17
C VAL A 5 -10.21 -14.90 5.81
N VAL A 6 -10.38 -14.60 4.52
CA VAL A 6 -10.51 -13.25 4.00
C VAL A 6 -12.00 -12.90 3.94
N THR A 7 -12.41 -11.86 4.65
CA THR A 7 -13.83 -11.43 4.73
C THR A 7 -14.10 -10.05 4.14
N GLY A 8 -13.07 -9.24 3.89
CA GLY A 8 -13.21 -7.93 3.25
C GLY A 8 -12.01 -7.55 2.39
N LEU A 9 -12.26 -6.80 1.32
CA LEU A 9 -11.25 -6.37 0.34
C LEU A 9 -11.30 -4.86 0.10
N GLY A 10 -10.14 -4.23 -0.04
CA GLY A 10 -10.02 -2.81 -0.37
C GLY A 10 -8.81 -2.51 -1.25
N MET A 11 -8.97 -1.59 -2.19
CA MET A 11 -7.94 -1.32 -3.20
C MET A 11 -7.96 0.14 -3.67
N VAL A 12 -6.78 0.75 -3.66
CA VAL A 12 -6.48 1.99 -4.37
C VAL A 12 -5.34 1.66 -5.33
N SER A 13 -5.58 1.74 -6.63
CA SER A 13 -4.62 1.29 -7.64
C SER A 13 -4.47 2.29 -8.79
N PRO A 14 -3.44 2.15 -9.64
CA PRO A 14 -3.33 2.91 -10.89
C PRO A 14 -4.47 2.66 -11.88
N LEU A 15 -5.24 1.59 -11.68
CA LEU A 15 -6.43 1.29 -12.47
C LEU A 15 -7.71 1.82 -11.83
N GLY A 16 -7.68 2.38 -10.62
CA GLY A 16 -8.85 2.98 -9.98
C GLY A 16 -8.88 2.83 -8.47
N CYS A 17 -9.76 3.60 -7.85
CA CYS A 17 -10.15 3.49 -6.45
C CYS A 17 -11.36 2.56 -6.34
N GLY A 18 -11.19 1.41 -5.67
CA GLY A 18 -12.20 0.37 -5.51
C GLY A 18 -11.79 -0.97 -6.13
N VAL A 19 -12.14 -2.06 -5.45
CA VAL A 19 -11.82 -3.44 -5.85
C VAL A 19 -12.46 -3.80 -7.19
N GLU A 20 -13.77 -3.63 -7.33
CA GLU A 20 -14.51 -4.00 -8.56
C GLU A 20 -14.05 -3.24 -9.80
N ALA A 21 -13.83 -1.93 -9.66
CA ALA A 21 -13.33 -1.10 -10.75
C ALA A 21 -11.91 -1.49 -11.16
N SER A 22 -11.02 -1.69 -10.19
CA SER A 22 -9.65 -2.14 -10.46
C SER A 22 -9.67 -3.53 -11.13
N TRP A 23 -10.45 -4.47 -10.60
CA TRP A 23 -10.50 -5.85 -11.08
C TRP A 23 -11.09 -5.96 -12.48
N SER A 24 -12.20 -5.26 -12.77
CA SER A 24 -12.78 -5.25 -14.11
C SER A 24 -11.84 -4.66 -15.16
N ARG A 25 -11.08 -3.61 -14.83
CA ARG A 25 -10.07 -3.00 -15.72
C ARG A 25 -8.86 -3.91 -15.93
N VAL A 26 -8.44 -4.66 -14.90
CA VAL A 26 -7.44 -5.74 -15.03
C VAL A 26 -7.92 -6.80 -16.02
N LEU A 27 -9.14 -7.31 -15.84
CA LEU A 27 -9.71 -8.33 -16.73
C LEU A 27 -9.88 -7.85 -18.18
N ALA A 28 -10.11 -6.55 -18.37
CA ALA A 28 -10.17 -5.91 -19.68
C ALA A 28 -8.78 -5.63 -20.31
N GLY A 29 -7.68 -5.97 -19.63
CA GLY A 29 -6.32 -5.76 -20.12
C GLY A 29 -5.89 -4.29 -20.17
N GLN A 30 -6.48 -3.43 -19.34
CA GLN A 30 -6.12 -2.01 -19.30
C GLN A 30 -4.81 -1.80 -18.54
N SER A 31 -4.06 -0.78 -18.95
CA SER A 31 -2.80 -0.38 -18.30
C SER A 31 -2.97 0.97 -17.60
N GLY A 32 -2.47 1.08 -16.37
CA GLY A 32 -2.39 2.34 -15.62
C GLY A 32 -1.12 3.15 -15.93
N ALA A 33 -0.26 2.66 -16.81
CA ALA A 33 1.01 3.30 -17.16
C ALA A 33 0.79 4.58 -17.96
N LYS A 34 1.46 5.66 -17.58
CA LYS A 34 1.38 6.95 -18.27
C LYS A 34 2.63 7.80 -18.04
N PRO A 35 2.83 8.87 -18.82
CA PRO A 35 3.88 9.84 -18.55
C PRO A 35 3.65 10.50 -17.19
N ILE A 36 4.74 10.76 -16.47
CA ILE A 36 4.69 11.52 -15.22
C ILE A 36 4.52 13.00 -15.55
N THR A 37 3.49 13.62 -14.99
CA THR A 37 3.18 15.05 -15.20
C THR A 37 3.17 15.86 -13.91
N THR A 38 3.38 15.23 -12.75
CA THR A 38 3.26 15.85 -11.42
C THR A 38 4.54 16.55 -10.95
N PHE A 39 5.68 16.26 -11.58
CA PHE A 39 6.97 16.90 -11.33
C PHE A 39 7.83 16.88 -12.58
N LYS A 40 8.93 17.64 -12.59
CA LYS A 40 9.89 17.68 -13.70
C LYS A 40 10.54 16.31 -13.89
N VAL A 41 10.60 15.81 -15.12
CA VAL A 41 11.20 14.51 -15.47
C VAL A 41 12.19 14.54 -16.64
N ASP A 42 12.42 15.68 -17.28
CA ASP A 42 13.22 15.76 -18.52
C ASP A 42 14.66 15.25 -18.38
N ASP A 43 15.20 15.30 -17.16
CA ASP A 43 16.55 14.85 -16.80
C ASP A 43 16.58 13.47 -16.14
N LEU A 44 15.44 12.76 -16.10
CA LEU A 44 15.35 11.39 -15.60
C LEU A 44 15.40 10.37 -16.75
N PRO A 45 16.12 9.24 -16.58
CA PRO A 45 16.10 8.14 -17.55
C PRO A 45 14.71 7.51 -17.71
N ALA A 46 13.99 7.33 -16.59
CA ALA A 46 12.63 6.82 -16.54
C ALA A 46 11.65 7.97 -16.27
N ARG A 47 10.69 8.19 -17.17
CA ARG A 47 9.75 9.32 -17.15
C ARG A 47 8.28 8.90 -17.09
N ILE A 48 8.06 7.62 -16.83
CA ILE A 48 6.75 6.98 -16.83
C ILE A 48 6.53 6.26 -15.49
N ALA A 49 5.27 6.19 -15.07
CA ALA A 49 4.84 5.47 -13.88
C ALA A 49 3.38 5.05 -14.01
N ALA A 50 2.93 4.19 -13.12
CA ALA A 50 1.52 3.87 -12.93
C ALA A 50 1.00 4.61 -11.68
N THR A 51 0.44 5.81 -11.85
CA THR A 51 -0.05 6.61 -10.72
C THR A 51 -1.56 6.49 -10.54
N VAL A 52 -2.00 6.55 -9.28
CA VAL A 52 -3.43 6.49 -8.92
C VAL A 52 -4.18 7.61 -9.65
N PRO A 53 -5.27 7.32 -10.38
CA PRO A 53 -6.03 8.35 -11.07
C PRO A 53 -6.75 9.23 -10.05
N ARG A 54 -6.41 10.52 -9.97
CA ARG A 54 -7.01 11.47 -9.00
C ARG A 54 -8.15 12.25 -9.63
N GLY A 55 -9.21 12.52 -8.86
CA GLY A 55 -10.41 13.20 -9.33
C GLY A 55 -11.42 13.45 -8.22
N ASP A 56 -12.69 13.61 -8.58
CA ASP A 56 -13.79 13.89 -7.64
C ASP A 56 -14.41 12.62 -7.02
N GLY A 57 -14.00 11.44 -7.47
CA GLY A 57 -14.57 10.14 -7.08
C GLY A 57 -15.40 9.48 -8.18
N SER A 58 -15.78 10.23 -9.22
CA SER A 58 -16.46 9.67 -10.40
C SER A 58 -15.50 8.80 -11.22
N ASP A 59 -16.06 7.81 -11.93
CA ASP A 59 -15.32 6.83 -12.74
C ASP A 59 -14.16 6.14 -11.96
N SER A 60 -14.38 5.91 -10.65
CA SER A 60 -13.41 5.32 -9.74
C SER A 60 -12.08 6.09 -9.68
N THR A 61 -12.12 7.40 -9.87
CA THR A 61 -10.99 8.28 -9.52
C THR A 61 -10.85 8.38 -8.00
N PHE A 62 -9.63 8.62 -7.53
CA PHE A 62 -9.32 8.78 -6.12
C PHE A 62 -9.51 10.24 -5.69
N ASN A 63 -10.43 10.45 -4.76
CA ASN A 63 -10.62 11.72 -4.06
C ASN A 63 -10.20 11.55 -2.59
N ALA A 64 -9.08 12.14 -2.20
CA ALA A 64 -8.54 12.03 -0.85
C ALA A 64 -9.49 12.55 0.24
N GLU A 65 -10.29 13.58 -0.06
CA GLU A 65 -11.21 14.21 0.89
C GLU A 65 -12.42 13.33 1.23
N GLN A 66 -12.72 12.31 0.43
CA GLN A 66 -13.71 11.28 0.79
C GLN A 66 -13.24 10.40 1.94
N TRP A 67 -11.93 10.32 2.15
CA TRP A 67 -11.32 9.37 3.09
C TRP A 67 -10.68 10.06 4.29
N VAL A 68 -10.20 11.29 4.16
CA VAL A 68 -9.44 12.00 5.21
C VAL A 68 -9.83 13.48 5.22
N ASP A 69 -9.99 14.05 6.42
CA ASP A 69 -10.27 15.49 6.56
C ASP A 69 -9.14 16.35 5.96
N SER A 70 -9.52 17.44 5.32
CA SER A 70 -8.62 18.40 4.66
C SER A 70 -7.46 18.90 5.53
N LYS A 71 -7.63 19.01 6.85
CA LYS A 71 -6.56 19.43 7.77
C LYS A 71 -5.56 18.31 8.02
N GLU A 72 -6.02 17.08 8.10
CA GLU A 72 -5.18 15.89 8.27
C GLU A 72 -4.40 15.56 6.99
N LEU A 73 -5.00 15.75 5.81
CA LEU A 73 -4.33 15.55 4.52
C LEU A 73 -3.02 16.34 4.38
N ARG A 74 -2.93 17.53 4.97
CA ARG A 74 -1.72 18.37 4.92
C ARG A 74 -0.61 17.90 5.86
N ARG A 75 -0.87 16.91 6.69
CA ARG A 75 0.02 16.45 7.76
C ARG A 75 0.67 15.11 7.44
N ILE A 76 0.09 14.33 6.53
CA ILE A 76 0.48 12.96 6.22
C ILE A 76 0.81 12.78 4.73
N ASP A 77 1.70 11.85 4.43
CA ASP A 77 2.03 11.50 3.04
C ASP A 77 0.97 10.57 2.42
N ASP A 78 0.89 10.58 1.09
CA ASP A 78 -0.12 9.86 0.31
C ASP A 78 -0.20 8.36 0.62
N PHE A 79 0.90 7.70 0.98
CA PHE A 79 0.87 6.27 1.32
C PHE A 79 -0.04 5.98 2.53
N ILE A 80 -0.11 6.91 3.50
CA ILE A 80 -1.03 6.82 4.65
C ILE A 80 -2.47 7.07 4.18
N VAL A 81 -2.68 8.03 3.28
CA VAL A 81 -4.01 8.33 2.73
C VAL A 81 -4.55 7.13 1.94
N PHE A 82 -3.73 6.52 1.10
CA PHE A 82 -4.08 5.31 0.35
C PHE A 82 -4.39 4.14 1.29
N ALA A 83 -3.57 3.94 2.33
CA ALA A 83 -3.83 2.92 3.35
C ALA A 83 -5.18 3.12 4.04
N LEU A 84 -5.51 4.36 4.44
CA LEU A 84 -6.78 4.68 5.09
C LEU A 84 -7.98 4.43 4.17
N ALA A 85 -7.87 4.80 2.90
CA ALA A 85 -8.90 4.57 1.90
C ALA A 85 -9.12 3.07 1.63
N ALA A 86 -8.05 2.32 1.36
CA ALA A 86 -8.15 0.88 1.12
C ALA A 86 -8.62 0.12 2.38
N ALA A 87 -8.17 0.52 3.57
CA ALA A 87 -8.64 -0.07 4.82
C ALA A 87 -10.12 0.21 5.08
N GLN A 88 -10.61 1.42 4.77
CA GLN A 88 -12.05 1.73 4.85
C GLN A 88 -12.87 0.86 3.90
N GLN A 89 -12.44 0.72 2.65
CA GLN A 89 -13.12 -0.17 1.69
C GLN A 89 -13.17 -1.62 2.18
N ALA A 90 -12.04 -2.15 2.66
CA ALA A 90 -11.97 -3.52 3.17
C ALA A 90 -12.83 -3.71 4.43
N TRP A 91 -12.85 -2.71 5.32
CA TRP A 91 -13.67 -2.70 6.50
C TRP A 91 -15.16 -2.72 6.15
N ASP A 92 -15.59 -1.86 5.24
CA ASP A 92 -16.97 -1.76 4.78
C ASP A 92 -17.42 -3.05 4.07
N ASP A 93 -16.59 -3.60 3.18
CA ASP A 93 -16.85 -4.87 2.48
C ASP A 93 -16.97 -6.05 3.45
N SER A 94 -16.20 -6.05 4.55
CA SER A 94 -16.28 -7.10 5.57
C SER A 94 -17.59 -7.12 6.35
N GLY A 95 -18.30 -5.98 6.40
CA GLY A 95 -19.49 -5.80 7.23
C GLY A 95 -19.23 -5.90 8.75
N LEU A 96 -17.99 -5.73 9.20
CA LEU A 96 -17.63 -5.78 10.61
C LEU A 96 -18.21 -4.60 11.40
N LYS A 97 -18.67 -4.90 12.61
CA LYS A 97 -19.06 -3.92 13.63
C LYS A 97 -18.41 -4.36 14.93
N LEU A 98 -17.73 -3.43 15.60
CA LEU A 98 -17.09 -3.66 16.91
C LEU A 98 -17.88 -2.85 17.94
N ASP A 99 -18.77 -3.53 18.64
CA ASP A 99 -19.71 -2.92 19.59
C ASP A 99 -19.16 -2.94 21.03
N THR A 100 -18.21 -3.82 21.32
CA THR A 100 -17.63 -4.01 22.65
C THR A 100 -16.14 -3.67 22.70
N GLU A 101 -15.64 -3.37 23.91
CA GLU A 101 -14.21 -3.17 24.14
C GLU A 101 -13.41 -4.47 23.92
N GLU A 102 -14.01 -5.62 24.24
CA GLU A 102 -13.39 -6.93 24.02
C GLU A 102 -13.15 -7.21 22.54
N GLU A 103 -14.13 -6.96 21.68
CA GLU A 103 -13.96 -7.09 20.22
C GLU A 103 -12.86 -6.15 19.71
N ARG A 104 -12.75 -4.94 20.27
CA ARG A 104 -11.71 -3.97 19.89
C ARG A 104 -10.31 -4.44 20.27
N THR A 105 -10.13 -5.04 21.44
CA THR A 105 -8.82 -5.59 21.86
C THR A 105 -8.46 -6.87 21.12
N ARG A 106 -9.44 -7.53 20.50
CA ARG A 106 -9.24 -8.69 19.60
C ARG A 106 -9.10 -8.32 18.12
N ALA A 107 -9.25 -7.04 17.76
CA ALA A 107 -9.07 -6.55 16.40
C ALA A 107 -7.77 -5.74 16.28
N GLY A 108 -6.89 -6.14 15.37
CA GLY A 108 -5.60 -5.50 15.13
C GLY A 108 -5.41 -5.01 13.68
N VAL A 109 -4.23 -4.48 13.41
CA VAL A 109 -3.84 -3.90 12.13
C VAL A 109 -2.37 -4.19 11.82
N MET A 110 -2.11 -4.52 10.56
CA MET A 110 -0.75 -4.70 10.02
C MET A 110 -0.68 -4.23 8.57
N ILE A 111 -0.39 -2.95 8.39
CA ILE A 111 -0.18 -2.34 7.07
C ILE A 111 1.29 -1.92 6.96
N GLY A 112 1.99 -2.52 6.01
CA GLY A 112 3.38 -2.21 5.70
C GLY A 112 3.52 -1.17 4.58
N SER A 113 4.73 -0.62 4.45
CA SER A 113 5.18 0.14 3.28
C SER A 113 6.62 -0.23 2.97
N GLY A 114 7.01 -0.21 1.69
CA GLY A 114 8.37 -0.53 1.29
C GLY A 114 9.34 0.60 1.63
N ILE A 115 8.92 1.85 1.38
CA ILE A 115 9.73 3.06 1.58
C ILE A 115 8.98 4.07 2.47
N GLY A 116 7.67 4.19 2.31
CA GLY A 116 6.85 5.08 3.12
C GLY A 116 6.88 6.53 2.65
N GLY A 117 7.12 7.47 3.56
CA GLY A 117 7.00 8.92 3.32
C GLY A 117 8.16 9.55 2.55
N LEU A 118 8.64 8.92 1.47
CA LEU A 118 9.77 9.43 0.69
C LEU A 118 9.52 10.84 0.12
N PRO A 119 8.33 11.17 -0.45
CA PRO A 119 8.06 12.51 -0.95
C PRO A 119 8.14 13.58 0.17
N GLY A 120 7.52 13.33 1.31
CA GLY A 120 7.54 14.25 2.45
C GLY A 120 8.93 14.39 3.08
N ILE A 121 9.79 13.37 3.00
CA ILE A 121 11.21 13.44 3.39
C ILE A 121 12.01 14.31 2.40
N GLU A 122 11.83 14.11 1.09
CA GLU A 122 12.45 14.94 0.04
C GLU A 122 12.13 16.42 0.24
N GLU A 123 10.84 16.75 0.37
CA GLU A 123 10.37 18.11 0.60
C GLU A 123 10.90 18.69 1.92
N GLY A 124 10.89 17.90 2.99
CA GLY A 124 11.41 18.31 4.30
C GLY A 124 12.91 18.60 4.29
N ALA A 125 13.70 17.79 3.57
CA ALA A 125 15.13 18.00 3.44
C ALA A 125 15.46 19.30 2.68
N ILE A 126 14.75 19.56 1.57
CA ILE A 126 14.88 20.82 0.81
C ILE A 126 14.49 22.01 1.68
N LEU A 127 13.35 21.93 2.38
CA LEU A 127 12.88 23.01 3.26
C LEU A 127 13.86 23.31 4.39
N LEU A 128 14.44 22.27 5.00
CA LEU A 128 15.47 22.39 6.04
C LEU A 128 16.71 23.10 5.50
N HIS A 129 17.18 22.71 4.31
CA HIS A 129 18.36 23.31 3.68
C HIS A 129 18.13 24.78 3.32
N GLU A 130 17.00 25.10 2.68
CA GLU A 130 16.71 26.45 2.18
C GLU A 130 16.30 27.43 3.27
N LYS A 131 15.53 26.98 4.28
CA LYS A 131 14.86 27.87 5.24
C LYS A 131 15.16 27.57 6.71
N GLY A 132 15.96 26.54 6.98
CA GLY A 132 16.39 26.16 8.31
C GLY A 132 15.35 25.38 9.14
N PRO A 133 15.76 24.84 10.30
CA PRO A 133 14.99 23.81 11.03
C PRO A 133 13.68 24.32 11.63
N ARG A 134 13.57 25.62 11.95
CA ARG A 134 12.34 26.20 12.52
C ARG A 134 11.14 26.17 11.58
N ARG A 135 11.35 25.89 10.29
CA ARG A 135 10.28 25.82 9.27
C ARG A 135 9.69 24.43 9.10
N LEU A 136 10.31 23.39 9.65
CA LEU A 136 9.78 22.03 9.60
C LEU A 136 8.49 21.93 10.42
N SER A 137 7.50 21.24 9.86
CA SER A 137 6.22 20.98 10.53
C SER A 137 6.42 20.06 11.74
N PRO A 138 5.72 20.27 12.86
CA PRO A 138 5.65 19.29 13.95
C PRO A 138 5.10 17.93 13.51
N PHE A 139 4.34 17.89 12.40
CA PHE A 139 3.81 16.67 11.81
C PHE A 139 4.81 15.98 10.85
N PHE A 140 6.04 16.49 10.73
CA PHE A 140 7.04 15.93 9.82
C PHE A 140 7.31 14.44 10.09
N ILE A 141 7.57 14.07 11.34
CA ILE A 141 7.83 12.67 11.67
C ILE A 141 6.55 11.83 11.62
N PRO A 142 5.44 12.19 12.30
CA PRO A 142 4.23 11.37 12.28
C PRO A 142 3.62 11.16 10.89
N GLY A 143 3.82 12.08 9.95
CA GLY A 143 3.28 11.95 8.60
C GLY A 143 4.07 11.02 7.67
N ARG A 144 5.25 10.52 8.09
CA ARG A 144 6.22 9.85 7.20
C ARG A 144 6.64 8.47 7.72
N LEU A 145 6.51 8.23 9.02
CA LEU A 145 6.82 6.93 9.61
C LEU A 145 5.92 5.84 9.03
N ILE A 146 6.53 4.76 8.53
CA ILE A 146 5.83 3.64 7.87
C ILE A 146 4.69 3.08 8.72
N ASN A 147 4.93 2.89 10.03
CA ASN A 147 3.93 2.31 10.94
C ASN A 147 2.72 3.22 11.19
N LEU A 148 2.72 4.48 10.75
CA LEU A 148 1.57 5.36 10.91
C LEU A 148 0.47 5.07 9.88
N ALA A 149 0.72 4.26 8.84
CA ALA A 149 -0.35 3.64 8.06
C ALA A 149 -1.23 2.75 8.96
N SER A 150 -0.63 1.80 9.69
CA SER A 150 -1.32 1.00 10.72
C SER A 150 -1.87 1.87 11.84
N GLY A 151 -1.08 2.82 12.35
CA GLY A 151 -1.48 3.70 13.45
C GLY A 151 -2.76 4.47 13.16
N GLN A 152 -2.85 5.10 11.98
CA GLN A 152 -4.03 5.88 11.60
C GLN A 152 -5.26 4.99 11.36
N VAL A 153 -5.08 3.79 10.81
CA VAL A 153 -6.17 2.80 10.63
C VAL A 153 -6.67 2.28 11.98
N SER A 154 -5.76 1.99 12.92
CA SER A 154 -6.11 1.62 14.30
C SER A 154 -6.91 2.73 14.99
N ILE A 155 -6.48 3.99 14.89
CA ILE A 155 -7.19 5.15 15.45
C ILE A 155 -8.59 5.27 14.83
N ARG A 156 -8.70 5.14 13.50
CA ARG A 156 -9.96 5.31 12.77
C ARG A 156 -11.03 4.30 13.19
N PHE A 157 -10.69 3.02 13.25
CA PHE A 157 -11.66 1.97 13.57
C PHE A 157 -11.69 1.63 15.06
N GLY A 158 -10.79 2.21 15.86
CA GLY A 158 -10.61 1.94 17.28
C GLY A 158 -10.17 0.50 17.52
N LEU A 159 -9.19 0.04 16.74
CA LEU A 159 -8.57 -1.28 16.84
C LEU A 159 -7.49 -1.24 17.92
N LYS A 160 -7.62 -2.09 18.94
CA LYS A 160 -6.78 -2.10 20.14
C LYS A 160 -6.00 -3.40 20.33
N GLY A 161 -6.15 -4.36 19.41
CA GLY A 161 -5.31 -5.54 19.32
C GLY A 161 -3.91 -5.25 18.77
N PRO A 162 -3.22 -6.26 18.22
CA PRO A 162 -1.88 -6.09 17.66
C PRO A 162 -1.83 -4.96 16.62
N ASN A 163 -1.02 -3.94 16.87
CA ASN A 163 -0.74 -2.86 15.93
C ASN A 163 0.73 -2.95 15.51
N HIS A 164 0.95 -3.45 14.30
CA HIS A 164 2.28 -3.73 13.77
C HIS A 164 2.43 -3.12 12.38
N SER A 165 3.67 -2.97 11.91
CA SER A 165 3.96 -2.68 10.52
C SER A 165 5.27 -3.37 10.12
N VAL A 166 5.34 -3.89 8.90
CA VAL A 166 6.52 -4.55 8.36
C VAL A 166 7.07 -3.76 7.18
N VAL A 167 8.37 -3.83 6.96
CA VAL A 167 9.08 -3.18 5.85
C VAL A 167 10.09 -4.16 5.27
N THR A 168 9.77 -4.69 4.10
CA THR A 168 10.55 -5.74 3.42
C THR A 168 10.53 -5.52 1.90
N ALA A 169 10.66 -4.26 1.47
CA ALA A 169 10.62 -3.83 0.07
C ALA A 169 9.39 -4.41 -0.67
N CYS A 170 9.59 -5.05 -1.83
CA CYS A 170 8.51 -5.59 -2.67
C CYS A 170 7.64 -6.66 -1.96
N SER A 171 8.19 -7.36 -0.96
CA SER A 171 7.50 -8.42 -0.22
C SER A 171 6.62 -7.90 0.92
N THR A 172 6.63 -6.58 1.17
CA THR A 172 5.99 -5.97 2.35
C THR A 172 4.51 -6.31 2.51
N GLY A 173 3.71 -6.17 1.44
CA GLY A 173 2.28 -6.49 1.51
C GLY A 173 2.02 -7.98 1.76
N ALA A 174 2.83 -8.86 1.17
CA ALA A 174 2.71 -10.31 1.37
C ALA A 174 3.08 -10.71 2.80
N HIS A 175 4.18 -10.17 3.34
CA HIS A 175 4.59 -10.41 4.73
C HIS A 175 3.55 -9.88 5.71
N ALA A 176 2.99 -8.69 5.47
CA ALA A 176 1.95 -8.13 6.32
C ALA A 176 0.70 -9.04 6.40
N ILE A 177 0.23 -9.55 5.26
CA ILE A 177 -0.91 -10.48 5.22
C ILE A 177 -0.56 -11.82 5.90
N GLY A 178 0.63 -12.36 5.64
CA GLY A 178 1.07 -13.63 6.21
C GLY A 178 1.28 -13.57 7.72
N ASP A 179 1.94 -12.52 8.22
CA ASP A 179 2.20 -12.31 9.65
C ASP A 179 0.90 -12.00 10.40
N ALA A 180 -0.01 -11.21 9.82
CA ALA A 180 -1.34 -10.99 10.38
C ALA A 180 -2.17 -12.28 10.46
N ALA A 181 -2.10 -13.13 9.42
CA ALA A 181 -2.73 -14.45 9.47
C ALA A 181 -2.13 -15.33 10.58
N ARG A 182 -0.81 -15.25 10.83
CA ARG A 182 -0.18 -15.96 11.95
C ARG A 182 -0.66 -15.46 13.31
N LEU A 183 -0.79 -14.15 13.52
CA LEU A 183 -1.36 -13.60 14.75
C LEU A 183 -2.77 -14.13 15.03
N ILE A 184 -3.61 -14.24 13.99
CA ILE A 184 -4.93 -14.88 14.15
C ILE A 184 -4.80 -16.37 14.43
N ALA A 185 -3.97 -17.09 13.68
CA ALA A 185 -3.78 -18.53 13.83
C ALA A 185 -3.24 -18.94 15.21
N LEU A 186 -2.46 -18.06 15.85
CA LEU A 186 -1.84 -18.20 17.17
C LEU A 186 -2.67 -17.63 18.33
N ASP A 187 -3.88 -17.12 18.06
CA ASP A 187 -4.82 -16.61 19.06
C ASP A 187 -4.49 -15.22 19.66
N ASP A 188 -3.63 -14.44 19.00
CA ASP A 188 -3.31 -13.06 19.41
C ASP A 188 -4.38 -12.04 19.01
N ALA A 189 -5.17 -12.33 17.97
CA ALA A 189 -6.26 -11.48 17.46
C ALA A 189 -7.33 -12.32 16.75
N ASP A 190 -8.60 -11.91 16.75
CA ASP A 190 -9.65 -12.56 15.94
C ASP A 190 -9.83 -11.90 14.58
N ILE A 191 -9.48 -10.62 14.48
CA ILE A 191 -9.59 -9.80 13.27
C ILE A 191 -8.26 -9.08 13.04
N MET A 192 -7.79 -9.04 11.80
CA MET A 192 -6.65 -8.21 11.39
C MET A 192 -6.97 -7.47 10.10
N VAL A 193 -6.79 -6.15 10.11
CA VAL A 193 -6.74 -5.32 8.89
C VAL A 193 -5.32 -5.34 8.36
N ALA A 194 -5.06 -6.04 7.26
CA ALA A 194 -3.70 -6.35 6.81
C ALA A 194 -3.45 -5.98 5.34
N GLY A 195 -2.26 -5.51 5.01
CA GLY A 195 -1.94 -5.16 3.63
C GLY A 195 -0.68 -4.32 3.46
N GLY A 196 -0.65 -3.56 2.36
CA GLY A 196 0.46 -2.65 2.05
C GLY A 196 0.00 -1.37 1.38
N ALA A 197 0.79 -0.30 1.53
CA ALA A 197 0.58 0.97 0.85
C ALA A 197 1.92 1.61 0.45
N GLU A 198 1.96 2.25 -0.71
CA GLU A 198 3.16 2.90 -1.22
C GLU A 198 2.81 4.12 -2.09
N ALA A 199 3.62 5.18 -1.98
CA ALA A 199 3.47 6.42 -2.75
C ALA A 199 4.84 6.99 -3.15
N ALA A 200 5.74 6.12 -3.61
CA ALA A 200 7.14 6.47 -3.92
C ALA A 200 7.34 7.07 -5.32
N VAL A 201 6.26 7.35 -6.07
CA VAL A 201 6.34 8.07 -7.36
C VAL A 201 6.56 9.56 -7.09
N CYS A 202 7.77 9.89 -6.65
CA CYS A 202 8.30 11.24 -6.52
C CYS A 202 9.64 11.35 -7.25
N ARG A 203 10.17 12.57 -7.36
CA ARG A 203 11.40 12.81 -8.10
C ARG A 203 12.59 12.07 -7.49
N LEU A 204 12.74 12.10 -6.16
CA LEU A 204 13.78 11.34 -5.46
C LEU A 204 13.63 9.82 -5.67
N GLY A 205 12.41 9.29 -5.59
CA GLY A 205 12.13 7.86 -5.82
C GLY A 205 12.51 7.42 -7.23
N MET A 206 12.03 8.14 -8.24
CA MET A 206 12.33 7.85 -9.65
C MET A 206 13.83 7.95 -9.94
N ALA A 207 14.52 8.96 -9.41
CA ALA A 207 15.97 9.12 -9.58
C ALA A 207 16.75 7.98 -8.89
N GLY A 208 16.38 7.60 -7.67
CA GLY A 208 17.03 6.55 -6.91
C GLY A 208 16.94 5.18 -7.60
N PHE A 209 15.74 4.78 -8.04
CA PHE A 209 15.57 3.51 -8.74
C PHE A 209 16.14 3.51 -10.17
N ALA A 210 16.17 4.66 -10.85
CA ALA A 210 16.89 4.77 -12.11
C ALA A 210 18.41 4.62 -11.91
N ALA A 211 18.98 5.18 -10.83
CA ALA A 211 20.40 5.08 -10.52
C ALA A 211 20.86 3.64 -10.26
N CYS A 212 20.01 2.81 -9.63
CA CYS A 212 20.27 1.38 -9.48
C CYS A 212 19.82 0.52 -10.68
N ARG A 213 19.46 1.16 -11.81
CA ARG A 213 19.06 0.52 -13.08
C ARG A 213 17.86 -0.44 -12.96
N ALA A 214 16.94 -0.15 -12.05
CA ALA A 214 15.79 -1.01 -11.81
C ALA A 214 14.55 -0.66 -12.66
N LEU A 215 14.46 0.58 -13.13
CA LEU A 215 13.30 1.08 -13.89
C LEU A 215 13.43 0.86 -15.40
N SER A 216 12.30 0.61 -16.06
CA SER A 216 12.21 0.67 -17.53
C SER A 216 12.55 2.09 -18.03
N THR A 217 13.37 2.18 -19.07
CA THR A 217 13.82 3.47 -19.66
C THR A 217 13.63 3.56 -21.17
N GLY A 218 13.48 2.42 -21.86
CA GLY A 218 13.33 2.33 -23.31
C GLY A 218 11.90 2.57 -23.82
N PHE A 219 10.91 2.66 -22.92
CA PHE A 219 9.49 2.75 -23.28
C PHE A 219 8.83 4.07 -22.87
N ASN A 220 9.61 5.14 -22.67
CA ASN A 220 9.08 6.45 -22.28
C ASN A 220 8.01 6.99 -23.25
N ASP A 221 8.12 6.67 -24.55
CA ASP A 221 7.19 7.13 -25.60
C ASP A 221 5.98 6.18 -25.79
N THR A 222 6.02 4.98 -25.20
CA THR A 222 4.92 3.99 -25.21
C THR A 222 4.73 3.39 -23.81
N PRO A 223 4.28 4.19 -22.81
CA PRO A 223 4.27 3.79 -21.40
C PRO A 223 3.50 2.49 -21.14
N GLU A 224 2.39 2.28 -21.84
CA GLU A 224 1.52 1.11 -21.73
C GLU A 224 2.22 -0.21 -22.09
N ARG A 225 3.36 -0.14 -22.78
CA ARG A 225 4.17 -1.30 -23.18
C ARG A 225 5.36 -1.56 -22.26
N ALA A 226 5.66 -0.67 -21.32
CA ALA A 226 6.86 -0.71 -20.50
C ALA A 226 6.91 -1.90 -19.54
N SER A 227 5.82 -2.12 -18.79
CA SER A 227 5.71 -3.28 -17.90
C SER A 227 5.35 -4.52 -18.71
N ARG A 228 6.37 -5.32 -19.04
CA ARG A 228 6.23 -6.49 -19.89
C ARG A 228 6.94 -7.73 -19.31
N PRO A 229 6.41 -8.29 -18.21
CA PRO A 229 6.99 -9.46 -17.57
C PRO A 229 7.24 -10.60 -18.57
N TYR A 230 8.41 -11.24 -18.48
CA TYR A 230 8.86 -12.36 -19.32
C TYR A 230 9.11 -12.05 -20.81
N ASP A 231 8.80 -10.84 -21.29
CA ASP A 231 9.14 -10.44 -22.65
C ASP A 231 10.68 -10.35 -22.81
N LYS A 232 11.17 -10.68 -24.01
CA LYS A 232 12.60 -10.61 -24.36
C LYS A 232 13.14 -9.18 -24.33
N ASP A 233 12.27 -8.20 -24.56
CA ASP A 233 12.62 -6.78 -24.67
C ASP A 233 12.31 -6.02 -23.36
N ARG A 234 12.06 -6.72 -22.24
CA ARG A 234 11.90 -6.09 -20.92
C ARG A 234 13.22 -5.44 -20.47
N ASP A 235 13.16 -4.25 -19.90
CA ASP A 235 14.35 -3.46 -19.54
C ASP A 235 14.32 -2.88 -18.11
N GLY A 236 13.34 -3.27 -17.31
CA GLY A 236 13.18 -2.85 -15.92
C GLY A 236 11.71 -2.88 -15.49
N PHE A 237 11.41 -2.60 -14.23
CA PHE A 237 10.03 -2.52 -13.76
C PHE A 237 9.44 -1.12 -14.01
N LEU A 238 8.11 -1.04 -14.08
CA LEU A 238 7.36 0.22 -14.06
C LEU A 238 6.90 0.49 -12.64
N MET A 239 7.36 1.59 -12.02
CA MET A 239 6.94 1.94 -10.67
C MET A 239 5.46 2.33 -10.64
N GLY A 240 4.74 1.82 -9.64
CA GLY A 240 3.38 2.23 -9.34
C GLY A 240 3.22 2.70 -7.89
N GLU A 241 2.05 3.25 -7.60
CA GLU A 241 1.62 3.67 -6.26
C GLU A 241 0.20 3.18 -5.96
N GLY A 242 -0.17 3.12 -4.69
CA GLY A 242 -1.49 2.69 -4.25
C GLY A 242 -1.47 1.93 -2.94
N SER A 243 -2.55 1.21 -2.65
CA SER A 243 -2.69 0.34 -1.49
C SER A 243 -3.63 -0.83 -1.76
N GLY A 244 -3.30 -2.00 -1.21
CA GLY A 244 -4.18 -3.16 -1.14
C GLY A 244 -4.30 -3.61 0.30
N VAL A 245 -5.54 -3.76 0.77
CA VAL A 245 -5.85 -4.17 2.15
C VAL A 245 -6.90 -5.27 2.14
N VAL A 246 -6.73 -6.24 3.04
CA VAL A 246 -7.71 -7.29 3.32
C VAL A 246 -8.09 -7.26 4.80
N VAL A 247 -9.34 -7.64 5.09
CA VAL A 247 -9.75 -8.02 6.43
C VAL A 247 -9.60 -9.53 6.56
N LEU A 248 -8.73 -9.94 7.48
CA LEU A 248 -8.52 -11.32 7.88
C LEU A 248 -9.31 -11.59 9.16
N GLU A 249 -9.87 -12.78 9.26
CA GLU A 249 -10.74 -13.14 10.38
C GLU A 249 -10.61 -14.62 10.75
N GLU A 250 -10.74 -14.94 12.04
CA GLU A 250 -10.84 -16.33 12.48
C GLU A 250 -12.13 -16.97 11.91
N LEU A 251 -12.03 -18.21 11.42
CA LEU A 251 -13.10 -18.85 10.66
C LEU A 251 -14.42 -18.97 11.42
N ASN A 252 -14.40 -19.38 12.68
CA ASN A 252 -15.63 -19.55 13.45
C ASN A 252 -16.22 -18.20 13.86
N HIS A 253 -15.38 -17.19 14.14
CA HIS A 253 -15.78 -15.81 14.33
C HIS A 253 -16.51 -15.29 13.08
N ALA A 254 -15.92 -15.44 11.89
CA ALA A 254 -16.52 -15.08 10.61
C ALA A 254 -17.87 -15.80 10.37
N LYS A 255 -17.92 -17.10 10.66
CA LYS A 255 -19.16 -17.89 10.53
C LYS A 255 -20.25 -17.46 11.51
N ALA A 256 -19.90 -17.16 12.76
CA ALA A 256 -20.85 -16.80 13.80
C ALA A 256 -21.63 -15.52 13.45
N ARG A 257 -20.98 -14.56 12.79
CA ARG A 257 -21.63 -13.34 12.29
C ARG A 257 -22.17 -13.43 10.86
N GLY A 258 -22.08 -14.59 10.21
CA GLY A 258 -22.55 -14.79 8.83
C GLY A 258 -21.78 -14.01 7.77
N ALA A 259 -20.47 -13.81 7.97
CA ALA A 259 -19.62 -13.07 7.04
C ALA A 259 -19.56 -13.73 5.65
N ARG A 260 -19.44 -12.91 4.60
CA ARG A 260 -18.99 -13.38 3.30
C ARG A 260 -17.52 -13.81 3.42
N ILE A 261 -17.20 -15.00 2.94
CA ILE A 261 -15.83 -15.54 2.93
C ILE A 261 -15.36 -15.64 1.49
N TYR A 262 -14.30 -14.90 1.14
CA TYR A 262 -13.70 -14.93 -0.19
C TYR A 262 -12.77 -16.12 -0.38
N ALA A 263 -11.89 -16.36 0.59
CA ALA A 263 -10.88 -17.41 0.55
C ALA A 263 -10.37 -17.75 1.96
N GLU A 264 -9.63 -18.86 2.09
CA GLU A 264 -8.89 -19.25 3.29
C GLU A 264 -7.39 -19.09 3.06
N ILE A 265 -6.66 -18.50 4.01
CA ILE A 265 -5.20 -18.45 3.96
C ILE A 265 -4.64 -19.80 4.41
N LYS A 266 -4.15 -20.60 3.47
CA LYS A 266 -3.68 -21.98 3.74
C LYS A 266 -2.20 -22.09 4.06
N GLY A 267 -1.38 -21.12 3.67
CA GLY A 267 0.07 -21.23 3.80
C GLY A 267 0.77 -19.89 3.65
N TYR A 268 1.92 -19.80 4.30
CA TYR A 268 2.80 -18.64 4.27
C TYR A 268 4.24 -19.09 4.56
N GLY A 269 5.12 -18.93 3.57
CA GLY A 269 6.53 -19.27 3.63
C GLY A 269 7.41 -18.04 3.43
N LEU A 270 8.59 -18.05 4.03
CA LEU A 270 9.62 -17.03 3.85
C LEU A 270 10.96 -17.71 3.64
N THR A 271 11.75 -17.12 2.77
CA THR A 271 13.16 -17.48 2.53
C THR A 271 13.96 -16.19 2.39
N GLY A 272 15.29 -16.31 2.38
CA GLY A 272 16.17 -15.24 1.95
C GLY A 272 17.31 -15.85 1.16
N ASP A 273 17.59 -15.27 -0.01
CA ASP A 273 18.56 -15.83 -0.96
C ASP A 273 19.99 -15.80 -0.41
N ALA A 274 20.27 -14.85 0.50
CA ALA A 274 21.61 -14.59 1.04
C ALA A 274 22.69 -14.41 -0.06
N TYR A 275 22.29 -13.83 -1.19
CA TYR A 275 23.10 -13.77 -2.42
C TYR A 275 23.55 -12.34 -2.77
N HIS A 276 22.62 -11.46 -3.15
CA HIS A 276 22.91 -10.08 -3.52
C HIS A 276 21.85 -9.13 -2.95
N ILE A 277 22.20 -7.86 -2.74
CA ILE A 277 21.30 -6.86 -2.14
C ILE A 277 20.13 -6.47 -3.05
N THR A 278 20.22 -6.73 -4.36
CA THR A 278 19.22 -6.32 -5.38
C THR A 278 19.04 -7.29 -6.54
N ALA A 279 20.01 -8.17 -6.80
CA ALA A 279 19.94 -9.11 -7.91
C ALA A 279 19.41 -10.44 -7.36
N PRO A 280 18.45 -11.09 -8.03
CA PRO A 280 18.03 -12.42 -7.63
C PRO A 280 19.17 -13.43 -7.86
N ALA A 281 19.09 -14.59 -7.20
CA ALA A 281 19.93 -15.74 -7.55
C ALA A 281 19.66 -16.20 -9.00
N GLU A 282 20.63 -16.83 -9.66
CA GLU A 282 20.50 -17.24 -11.06
C GLU A 282 19.41 -18.30 -11.29
N ASP A 283 19.12 -19.11 -10.27
CA ASP A 283 18.14 -20.20 -10.28
C ASP A 283 16.77 -19.83 -9.70
N GLY A 284 16.61 -18.60 -9.20
CA GLY A 284 15.38 -18.10 -8.60
C GLY A 284 15.39 -18.16 -7.09
#